data_AF-X1KHQ4-F1
#
_entry.id   AF-X1KHQ4-F1
#
_cell.length_a   1.000
_cell.length_b   1.000
_cell.length_c   1.000
_cell.angle_alpha   90.00
_cell.angle_beta   90.00
_cell.angle_gamma   90.00
#
_symmetry.space_group_name_H-M   'P 1'
#
loop_
_entity.id
_entity.type
_entity.pdbx_description
1 polymer ?
#
loop_
_entity_poly.entity_id
_entity_poly.type
_entity_poly.pdbx_seq_one_letter_code
_entity_poly.pdbx_strand_id
1 'polypeptide(L)'
;MLVASAAGGTGSGAIPVITQMIKERYRDKPVYDLIILPFEHEEATEERTLYNTALCLKSVGSVADAVILIDNQRYVRKDFSLRNNLNKINQLIVEPFYDLFCAGEEKKAKYIGAKILDAGDIIQTLTGWTVIGYGRSQLPMFTLPFTRKSDFRSKSIETHRGIQALDEAMTEISLKCNPADATRALYLITAPAKEMNMDLIKDIGDYLRSIAPAATIRNGDYPREKGVLEVTIVLSGLSDVDKLREYYGRITELIPEFERRQQEIESRLRALDEEGKDIPSLL
;
A
#
# COMPACT_ATOMS: atom_id res chain seq x y z
N MET A 1 -6.40 10.92 -1.73
CA MET A 1 -5.15 10.14 -1.63
C MET A 1 -4.06 10.90 -2.36
N LEU A 2 -2.93 11.15 -1.71
CA LEU A 2 -1.73 11.73 -2.29
C LEU A 2 -0.69 10.62 -2.49
N VAL A 3 0.17 10.75 -3.49
CA VAL A 3 1.13 9.69 -3.86
C VAL A 3 2.50 10.31 -4.07
N ALA A 4 3.53 9.75 -3.44
CA ALA A 4 4.91 10.19 -3.61
C ALA A 4 5.92 9.07 -3.31
N SER A 5 7.13 9.23 -3.84
CA SER A 5 8.27 8.45 -3.35
C SER A 5 8.85 9.07 -2.08
N ALA A 6 9.31 8.22 -1.16
CA ALA A 6 9.91 8.65 0.10
C ALA A 6 11.35 9.16 -0.05
N ALA A 7 12.08 8.64 -1.05
CA ALA A 7 13.50 8.90 -1.23
C ALA A 7 13.85 10.15 -2.04
N GLY A 8 12.93 10.61 -2.90
CA GLY A 8 13.16 11.78 -3.76
C GLY A 8 13.31 13.09 -2.97
N GLY A 9 13.53 14.21 -3.64
CA GLY A 9 13.52 15.54 -3.00
C GLY A 9 12.14 16.19 -2.99
N THR A 10 11.53 16.32 -4.18
CA THR A 10 10.26 17.02 -4.34
C THR A 10 9.09 16.26 -3.71
N GLY A 11 8.93 14.98 -4.02
CA GLY A 11 7.81 14.18 -3.55
C GLY A 11 7.81 14.04 -2.03
N SER A 12 8.94 13.63 -1.47
CA SER A 12 9.14 13.40 -0.03
C SER A 12 8.95 14.67 0.81
N GLY A 13 9.44 15.83 0.33
CA GLY A 13 9.35 17.10 1.03
C GLY A 13 7.98 17.77 0.88
N ALA A 14 7.34 17.64 -0.30
CA ALA A 14 6.06 18.29 -0.56
C ALA A 14 4.86 17.52 -0.01
N ILE A 15 4.88 16.18 -0.03
CA ILE A 15 3.71 15.37 0.36
C ILE A 15 3.20 15.69 1.78
N PRO A 16 4.01 15.72 2.87
CA PRO A 16 3.46 16.02 4.19
C PRO A 16 2.85 17.42 4.29
N VAL A 17 3.44 18.41 3.60
CA VAL A 17 2.92 19.79 3.56
C VAL A 17 1.56 19.83 2.85
N ILE A 18 1.46 19.18 1.69
CA ILE A 18 0.21 19.12 0.93
C ILE A 18 -0.85 18.35 1.72
N THR A 19 -0.49 17.22 2.33
CA THR A 19 -1.38 16.42 3.19
C THR A 19 -1.96 17.27 4.32
N GLN A 20 -1.11 18.01 5.02
CA GLN A 20 -1.52 18.92 6.08
C GLN A 20 -2.48 20.00 5.56
N MET A 21 -2.14 20.69 4.47
CA MET A 21 -2.97 21.75 3.90
C MET A 21 -4.35 21.24 3.46
N ILE A 22 -4.41 20.06 2.84
CA ILE A 22 -5.68 19.44 2.43
C ILE A 22 -6.51 19.08 3.66
N LYS A 23 -5.89 18.49 4.69
CA LYS A 23 -6.58 18.09 5.92
C LYS A 23 -7.13 19.29 6.70
N GLU A 24 -6.37 20.38 6.76
CA GLU A 24 -6.82 21.63 7.37
C GLU A 24 -8.02 22.24 6.63
N ARG A 25 -8.04 22.12 5.31
CA ARG A 25 -9.11 22.65 4.43
C ARG A 25 -10.36 21.78 4.42
N TYR A 26 -10.22 20.45 4.44
CA TYR A 26 -11.30 19.46 4.31
C TYR A 26 -11.32 18.52 5.51
N ARG A 27 -11.65 19.05 6.69
CA ARG A 27 -11.55 18.33 7.97
C ARG A 27 -12.47 17.11 8.10
N ASP A 28 -13.53 17.06 7.30
CA ASP A 28 -14.53 15.99 7.29
C ASP A 28 -14.13 14.81 6.39
N LYS A 29 -13.07 14.96 5.59
CA LYS A 29 -12.62 13.93 4.65
C LYS A 29 -11.25 13.40 5.06
N PRO A 30 -11.07 12.07 5.10
CA PRO A 30 -9.77 11.51 5.41
C PRO A 30 -8.79 11.73 4.25
N VAL A 31 -7.53 11.99 4.60
CA VAL A 31 -6.44 12.15 3.66
C VAL A 31 -5.45 11.01 3.85
N TYR A 32 -5.30 10.20 2.80
CA TYR A 32 -4.38 9.08 2.77
C TYR A 32 -3.16 9.38 1.91
N ASP A 33 -2.01 8.91 2.35
CA ASP A 33 -0.76 9.01 1.62
C ASP A 33 -0.30 7.61 1.17
N LEU A 34 -0.02 7.46 -0.12
CA LEU A 34 0.61 6.27 -0.70
C LEU A 34 2.09 6.57 -0.89
N ILE A 35 2.93 5.91 -0.10
CA ILE A 35 4.36 6.20 -0.02
C ILE A 35 5.15 5.02 -0.58
N ILE A 36 5.88 5.30 -1.65
CA ILE A 36 6.77 4.34 -2.31
C ILE A 36 8.16 4.46 -1.69
N LEU A 37 8.60 3.38 -1.04
CA LEU A 37 9.94 3.25 -0.47
C LEU A 37 10.98 2.98 -1.58
N PRO A 38 12.24 3.40 -1.40
CA PRO A 38 13.31 3.16 -2.36
C PRO A 38 13.62 1.67 -2.56
N PHE A 39 14.37 1.34 -3.61
CA PHE A 39 14.98 0.01 -3.74
C PHE A 39 16.15 -0.15 -2.76
N GLU A 40 16.46 -1.39 -2.35
CA GLU A 40 17.56 -1.65 -1.41
C GLU A 40 18.93 -1.16 -1.91
N HIS A 41 19.17 -1.19 -3.22
CA HIS A 41 20.41 -0.68 -3.78
C HIS A 41 20.54 0.84 -3.63
N GLU A 42 19.45 1.61 -3.75
CA GLU A 42 19.44 3.05 -3.53
C GLU A 42 19.69 3.38 -2.04
N GLU A 43 19.12 2.57 -1.13
CA GLU A 43 19.34 2.69 0.32
C GLU A 43 20.79 2.42 0.74
N ALA A 44 21.51 1.61 -0.04
CA ALA A 44 22.90 1.23 0.25
C ALA A 44 23.90 2.22 -0.35
N THR A 45 23.58 2.82 -1.50
CA THR A 45 24.52 3.72 -2.21
C THR A 45 24.37 5.19 -1.83
N GLU A 46 23.18 5.64 -1.43
CA GLU A 46 22.89 7.06 -1.25
C GLU A 46 22.42 7.39 0.18
N GLU A 47 23.29 8.02 0.99
CA GLU A 47 22.93 8.47 2.34
C GLU A 47 21.71 9.40 2.36
N ARG A 48 21.57 10.26 1.34
CA ARG A 48 20.43 11.18 1.19
C ARG A 48 19.10 10.45 0.98
N THR A 49 19.10 9.31 0.30
CA THR A 49 17.90 8.50 0.08
C THR A 49 17.33 8.00 1.40
N LEU A 50 18.20 7.52 2.29
CA LEU A 50 17.81 7.11 3.63
C LEU A 50 17.29 8.29 4.47
N TYR A 51 17.99 9.43 4.43
CA TYR A 51 17.62 10.65 5.15
C TYR A 51 16.23 11.17 4.72
N ASN A 52 16.02 11.34 3.41
CA ASN A 52 14.74 11.79 2.86
C ASN A 52 13.61 10.82 3.21
N THR A 53 13.87 9.51 3.10
CA THR A 53 12.87 8.48 3.40
C THR A 53 12.43 8.55 4.86
N ALA A 54 13.39 8.60 5.80
CA ALA A 54 13.07 8.67 7.22
C ALA A 54 12.32 9.95 7.59
N LEU A 55 12.75 11.11 7.07
CA LEU A 55 12.06 12.39 7.31
C LEU A 55 10.66 12.41 6.70
N CYS A 56 10.50 11.92 5.48
CA CYS A 56 9.21 11.81 4.80
C CYS A 56 8.25 10.98 5.64
N LEU A 57 8.65 9.76 6.01
CA LEU A 57 7.84 8.83 6.81
C LEU A 57 7.46 9.44 8.15
N LYS A 58 8.40 10.06 8.86
CA LYS A 58 8.12 10.75 10.13
C LYS A 58 7.08 11.85 9.96
N SER A 59 7.18 12.61 8.88
CA SER A 59 6.29 13.75 8.60
C SER A 59 4.89 13.27 8.21
N VAL A 60 4.77 12.40 7.19
CA VAL A 60 3.46 11.89 6.71
C VAL A 60 2.73 11.11 7.80
N GLY A 61 3.45 10.33 8.61
CA GLY A 61 2.88 9.59 9.73
C GLY A 61 2.24 10.46 10.81
N SER A 62 2.60 11.75 10.87
CA SER A 62 2.01 12.72 11.81
C SER A 62 0.79 13.47 11.27
N VAL A 63 0.61 13.51 9.94
CA VAL A 63 -0.42 14.34 9.28
C VAL A 63 -1.49 13.51 8.56
N ALA A 64 -1.12 12.42 7.90
CA ALA A 64 -2.05 11.58 7.15
C ALA A 64 -2.95 10.77 8.10
N ASP A 65 -4.19 10.49 7.68
CA ASP A 65 -5.07 9.58 8.43
C ASP A 65 -4.63 8.13 8.28
N ALA A 66 -4.08 7.78 7.11
CA ALA A 66 -3.41 6.52 6.87
C ALA A 66 -2.25 6.70 5.88
N VAL A 67 -1.18 5.95 6.08
CA VAL A 67 -0.01 5.89 5.20
C VAL A 67 0.12 4.47 4.67
N ILE A 68 -0.13 4.30 3.38
CA ILE A 68 -0.04 3.03 2.68
C ILE A 68 1.39 2.89 2.15
N LEU A 69 2.11 1.88 2.65
CA LEU A 69 3.52 1.69 2.33
C LEU A 69 3.69 0.67 1.21
N ILE A 70 4.47 1.06 0.20
CA ILE A 70 4.85 0.22 -0.93
C ILE A 70 6.37 0.09 -0.94
N ASP A 71 6.88 -1.11 -0.75
CA ASP A 71 8.29 -1.41 -0.86
C ASP A 71 8.63 -1.81 -2.30
N ASN A 72 9.31 -0.91 -3.01
CA ASN A 72 9.74 -1.14 -4.39
C ASN A 72 10.54 -2.42 -4.55
N GLN A 73 11.33 -2.82 -3.56
CA GLN A 73 12.15 -4.01 -3.61
C GLN A 73 11.30 -5.29 -3.79
N ARG A 74 10.06 -5.30 -3.28
CA ARG A 74 9.15 -6.45 -3.40
C ARG A 74 8.67 -6.71 -4.82
N TYR A 75 8.65 -5.68 -5.67
CA TYR A 75 8.15 -5.79 -7.03
C TYR A 75 9.26 -6.07 -8.06
N VAL A 76 10.53 -6.14 -7.61
CA VAL A 76 11.65 -6.47 -8.49
C VAL A 76 11.66 -7.97 -8.80
N ARG A 77 11.50 -8.30 -10.08
CA ARG A 77 11.75 -9.64 -10.61
C ARG A 77 13.11 -9.66 -11.32
N LYS A 78 13.89 -10.73 -11.11
CA LYS A 78 15.28 -10.85 -11.60
C LYS A 78 15.44 -10.76 -13.13
N ASP A 79 14.35 -10.90 -13.89
CA ASP A 79 14.38 -11.09 -15.35
C ASP A 79 13.94 -9.86 -16.18
N PHE A 80 13.85 -8.66 -15.61
CA PHE A 80 13.39 -7.45 -16.34
C PHE A 80 14.43 -6.32 -16.40
N SER A 81 14.50 -5.66 -17.56
CA SER A 81 15.25 -4.39 -17.73
C SER A 81 14.64 -3.27 -16.86
N LEU A 82 15.47 -2.52 -16.14
CA LEU A 82 15.07 -1.49 -15.15
C LEU A 82 13.97 -0.51 -15.61
N ARG A 83 13.98 -0.04 -16.86
CA ARG A 83 13.02 0.96 -17.35
C ARG A 83 11.63 0.39 -17.69
N ASN A 84 11.56 -0.79 -18.32
CA ASN A 84 10.29 -1.50 -18.49
C ASN A 84 9.75 -2.01 -17.15
N ASN A 85 10.64 -2.19 -16.17
CA ASN A 85 10.29 -2.63 -14.83
C ASN A 85 9.40 -1.60 -14.10
N LEU A 86 9.76 -0.30 -14.09
CA LEU A 86 8.99 0.71 -13.35
C LEU A 86 7.52 0.85 -13.81
N ASN A 87 7.26 0.84 -15.11
CA ASN A 87 5.87 0.88 -15.61
C ASN A 87 5.08 -0.34 -15.15
N LYS A 88 5.72 -1.52 -15.12
CA LYS A 88 5.08 -2.75 -14.67
C LYS A 88 4.87 -2.76 -13.16
N ILE A 89 5.84 -2.29 -12.39
CA ILE A 89 5.75 -2.09 -10.94
C ILE A 89 4.57 -1.16 -10.64
N ASN A 90 4.48 -0.01 -11.30
CA ASN A 90 3.37 0.94 -11.11
C ASN A 90 2.00 0.31 -11.42
N GLN A 91 1.90 -0.51 -12.46
CA GLN A 91 0.66 -1.26 -12.74
C GLN A 91 0.30 -2.20 -11.59
N LEU A 92 1.27 -2.99 -11.11
CA LEU A 92 1.07 -3.93 -9.99
C LEU A 92 0.71 -3.23 -8.68
N ILE A 93 1.26 -2.02 -8.45
CA ILE A 93 0.92 -1.21 -7.28
C ILE A 93 -0.52 -0.71 -7.35
N VAL A 94 -0.98 -0.27 -8.52
CA VAL A 94 -2.31 0.36 -8.67
C VAL A 94 -3.44 -0.64 -8.82
N GLU A 95 -3.17 -1.82 -9.39
CA GLU A 95 -4.16 -2.88 -9.66
C GLU A 95 -5.08 -3.20 -8.46
N PRO A 96 -4.59 -3.37 -7.22
CA PRO A 96 -5.43 -3.71 -6.08
C PRO A 96 -6.38 -2.57 -5.65
N PHE A 97 -6.01 -1.32 -5.93
CA PHE A 97 -6.81 -0.15 -5.53
C PHE A 97 -8.03 0.06 -6.42
N TYR A 98 -7.98 -0.41 -7.67
CA TYR A 98 -9.04 -0.12 -8.62
C TYR A 98 -10.37 -0.72 -8.17
N ASP A 99 -10.39 -2.02 -7.88
CA ASP A 99 -11.61 -2.68 -7.44
C ASP A 99 -11.97 -2.31 -6.00
N LEU A 100 -10.97 -2.08 -5.13
CA LEU A 100 -11.19 -1.59 -3.77
C LEU A 100 -12.00 -0.30 -3.74
N PHE A 101 -11.68 0.66 -4.61
CA PHE A 101 -12.40 1.94 -4.66
C PHE A 101 -13.63 1.91 -5.59
N CYS A 102 -13.71 0.98 -6.55
CA CYS A 102 -14.88 0.84 -7.41
C CYS A 102 -16.05 0.08 -6.76
N ALA A 103 -15.77 -0.86 -5.84
CA ALA A 103 -16.78 -1.75 -5.27
C ALA A 103 -17.96 -0.99 -4.64
N GLY A 104 -17.70 0.14 -3.97
CA GLY A 104 -18.72 0.97 -3.32
C GLY A 104 -19.49 1.91 -4.25
N GLU A 105 -19.04 2.10 -5.50
CA GLU A 105 -19.61 3.06 -6.47
C GLU A 105 -20.35 2.38 -7.63
N GLU A 106 -20.49 1.05 -7.58
CA GLU A 106 -21.11 0.28 -8.65
C GLU A 106 -22.62 0.51 -8.73
N LYS A 107 -23.11 0.86 -9.92
CA LYS A 107 -24.54 1.15 -10.17
C LYS A 107 -25.26 0.04 -10.92
N LYS A 108 -24.52 -0.88 -11.54
CA LYS A 108 -25.10 -1.97 -12.33
C LYS A 108 -25.50 -3.11 -11.40
N ALA A 109 -26.80 -3.41 -11.34
CA ALA A 109 -27.36 -4.44 -10.47
C ALA A 109 -26.66 -5.82 -10.53
N LYS A 110 -26.14 -6.21 -11.71
CA LYS A 110 -25.41 -7.48 -11.89
C LYS A 110 -24.03 -7.55 -11.21
N TYR A 111 -23.49 -6.41 -10.80
CA TYR A 111 -22.19 -6.27 -10.15
C TYR A 111 -22.32 -5.82 -8.70
N ILE A 112 -23.54 -5.83 -8.15
CA ILE A 112 -23.80 -5.56 -6.74
C ILE A 112 -23.60 -6.85 -5.96
N GLY A 113 -22.62 -6.83 -5.04
CA GLY A 113 -22.31 -7.94 -4.13
C GLY A 113 -23.39 -8.18 -3.07
N ALA A 114 -23.29 -9.32 -2.39
CA ALA A 114 -24.14 -9.65 -1.25
C ALA A 114 -23.89 -8.74 -0.03
N LYS A 115 -22.63 -8.35 0.16
CA LYS A 115 -22.13 -7.35 1.10
C LYS A 115 -21.20 -6.39 0.35
N ILE A 116 -21.80 -5.30 -0.13
CA ILE A 116 -21.08 -4.22 -0.80
C ILE A 116 -20.08 -3.59 0.17
N LEU A 117 -18.83 -3.47 -0.26
CA LEU A 117 -17.84 -2.65 0.44
C LEU A 117 -18.15 -1.18 0.17
N ASP A 118 -18.61 -0.44 1.17
CA ASP A 118 -18.88 0.98 1.03
C ASP A 118 -17.67 1.86 1.44
N ALA A 119 -17.78 3.16 1.17
CA ALA A 119 -16.74 4.12 1.56
C ALA A 119 -16.58 4.17 3.09
N GLY A 120 -17.63 3.93 3.87
CA GLY A 120 -17.58 3.94 5.33
C GLY A 120 -16.69 2.82 5.88
N ASP A 121 -16.79 1.62 5.32
CA ASP A 121 -15.96 0.47 5.67
C ASP A 121 -14.47 0.72 5.36
N ILE A 122 -14.18 1.33 4.21
CA ILE A 122 -12.81 1.72 3.84
C ILE A 122 -12.28 2.78 4.81
N ILE A 123 -13.07 3.83 5.07
CA ILE A 123 -12.69 4.94 5.98
C ILE A 123 -12.44 4.44 7.41
N GLN A 124 -13.29 3.54 7.89
CA GLN A 124 -13.14 2.96 9.22
C GLN A 124 -11.95 1.98 9.30
N THR A 125 -11.52 1.40 8.17
CA THR A 125 -10.37 0.48 8.13
C THR A 125 -9.05 1.23 8.04
N LEU A 126 -8.92 2.18 7.11
CA LEU A 126 -7.65 2.85 6.81
C LEU A 126 -7.26 3.82 7.94
N THR A 127 -6.24 3.45 8.70
CA THR A 127 -5.65 4.27 9.78
C THR A 127 -4.16 4.00 9.93
N GLY A 128 -3.36 5.03 10.22
CA GLY A 128 -1.93 4.86 10.49
C GLY A 128 -1.19 4.07 9.41
N TRP A 129 -0.20 3.28 9.81
CA TRP A 129 0.59 2.46 8.88
C TRP A 129 -0.25 1.33 8.29
N THR A 130 -0.24 1.24 6.97
CA THR A 130 -1.09 0.34 6.20
C THR A 130 -0.31 -0.37 5.10
N VAL A 131 -0.64 -1.63 4.86
CA VAL A 131 -0.14 -2.42 3.73
C VAL A 131 -1.30 -3.04 2.97
N ILE A 132 -1.08 -3.31 1.68
CA ILE A 132 -2.07 -3.93 0.79
C ILE A 132 -1.49 -5.20 0.17
N GLY A 133 -2.23 -6.29 0.22
CA GLY A 133 -1.93 -7.56 -0.45
C GLY A 133 -2.92 -7.83 -1.57
N TYR A 134 -2.44 -8.50 -2.62
CA TYR A 134 -3.25 -8.80 -3.80
C TYR A 134 -2.85 -10.13 -4.42
N GLY A 135 -3.83 -10.97 -4.68
CA GLY A 135 -3.61 -12.30 -5.25
C GLY A 135 -4.77 -12.76 -6.10
N ARG A 136 -4.50 -13.72 -6.99
CA ARG A 136 -5.43 -14.11 -8.05
C ARG A 136 -5.35 -15.61 -8.35
N SER A 137 -6.51 -16.21 -8.59
CA SER A 137 -6.62 -17.58 -9.05
C SER A 137 -7.41 -17.64 -10.35
N GLN A 138 -6.85 -18.33 -11.35
CA GLN A 138 -7.52 -18.50 -12.64
C GLN A 138 -8.71 -19.44 -12.52
N LEU A 139 -9.84 -19.05 -13.12
CA LEU A 139 -11.05 -19.84 -13.19
C LEU A 139 -11.17 -20.48 -14.58
N PRO A 140 -11.69 -21.72 -14.67
CA PRO A 140 -11.93 -22.37 -15.94
C PRO A 140 -12.99 -21.61 -16.75
N MET A 141 -12.61 -21.16 -17.94
CA MET A 141 -13.51 -20.44 -18.85
C MET A 141 -14.61 -21.33 -19.45
N PHE A 142 -14.40 -22.65 -19.48
CA PHE A 142 -15.35 -23.61 -20.04
C PHE A 142 -15.85 -24.57 -18.96
N THR A 143 -17.16 -24.61 -18.78
CA THR A 143 -17.85 -25.67 -18.03
C THR A 143 -18.55 -26.56 -19.05
N LEU A 144 -18.27 -27.88 -19.03
CA LEU A 144 -18.90 -28.83 -19.95
C LEU A 144 -20.42 -28.87 -19.67
N PRO A 145 -21.29 -28.92 -20.70
CA PRO A 145 -22.74 -28.81 -20.52
C PRO A 145 -23.36 -29.88 -19.61
N PHE A 146 -22.65 -30.99 -19.36
CA PHE A 146 -23.11 -32.15 -18.60
C PHE A 146 -22.66 -32.16 -17.13
N THR A 147 -21.84 -31.21 -16.66
CA THR A 147 -21.39 -31.13 -15.25
C THR A 147 -22.25 -30.18 -14.43
N ARG A 148 -23.59 -30.27 -14.55
CA ARG A 148 -24.53 -29.62 -13.64
C ARG A 148 -24.96 -30.60 -12.56
N LYS A 149 -24.10 -30.83 -11.58
CA LYS A 149 -24.53 -31.19 -10.22
C LYS A 149 -23.72 -30.35 -9.24
N SER A 150 -24.46 -29.63 -8.40
CA SER A 150 -23.98 -28.96 -7.19
C SER A 150 -23.51 -30.03 -6.20
N ASP A 151 -22.38 -30.67 -6.50
CA ASP A 151 -21.78 -31.70 -5.65
C ASP A 151 -20.83 -31.03 -4.65
N PHE A 152 -20.69 -31.61 -3.45
CA PHE A 152 -19.73 -31.18 -2.43
C PHE A 152 -18.31 -30.97 -2.98
N ARG A 153 -17.91 -31.77 -3.97
CA ARG A 153 -16.61 -31.67 -4.66
C ARG A 153 -16.42 -30.36 -5.42
N SER A 154 -17.45 -29.79 -6.04
CA SER A 154 -17.30 -28.51 -6.76
C SER A 154 -17.10 -27.35 -5.80
N LYS A 155 -17.81 -27.36 -4.66
CA LYS A 155 -17.62 -26.37 -3.59
C LYS A 155 -16.21 -26.40 -3.01
N SER A 156 -15.66 -27.59 -2.74
CA SER A 156 -14.28 -27.71 -2.25
C SER A 156 -13.25 -27.13 -3.22
N ILE A 157 -13.46 -27.24 -4.53
CA ILE A 157 -12.56 -26.69 -5.55
C ILE A 157 -12.65 -25.16 -5.60
N GLU A 158 -13.87 -24.60 -5.52
CA GLU A 158 -14.09 -23.15 -5.46
C GLU A 158 -13.41 -22.53 -4.23
N THR A 159 -13.64 -23.10 -3.05
CA THR A 159 -12.97 -22.69 -1.81
C THR A 159 -11.45 -22.76 -1.94
N HIS A 160 -10.92 -23.84 -2.51
CA HIS A 160 -9.46 -24.01 -2.67
C HIS A 160 -8.83 -22.90 -3.54
N ARG A 161 -9.51 -22.45 -4.60
CA ARG A 161 -9.02 -21.34 -5.43
C ARG A 161 -9.01 -20.01 -4.71
N GLY A 162 -10.01 -19.76 -3.88
CA GLY A 162 -10.04 -18.57 -3.06
C GLY A 162 -8.95 -18.56 -2.00
N ILE A 163 -8.66 -19.71 -1.39
CA ILE A 163 -7.50 -19.86 -0.50
C ILE A 163 -6.18 -19.65 -1.26
N GLN A 164 -6.04 -20.18 -2.48
CA GLN A 164 -4.87 -19.93 -3.31
C GLN A 164 -4.66 -18.43 -3.59
N ALA A 165 -5.72 -17.70 -3.94
CA ALA A 165 -5.64 -16.26 -4.18
C ALA A 165 -5.32 -15.49 -2.88
N LEU A 166 -5.86 -15.93 -1.75
CA LEU A 166 -5.53 -15.40 -0.42
C LEU A 166 -4.05 -15.64 -0.06
N ASP A 167 -3.51 -16.84 -0.29
CA ASP A 167 -2.10 -17.16 -0.03
C ASP A 167 -1.17 -16.30 -0.91
N GLU A 168 -1.51 -16.10 -2.18
CA GLU A 168 -0.79 -15.16 -3.05
C GLU A 168 -0.90 -13.73 -2.52
N ALA A 169 -2.08 -13.28 -2.11
CA ALA A 169 -2.28 -11.93 -1.56
C ALA A 169 -1.45 -11.67 -0.29
N MET A 170 -1.33 -12.67 0.59
CA MET A 170 -0.50 -12.60 1.78
C MET A 170 1.00 -12.62 1.44
N THR A 171 1.39 -13.37 0.41
CA THR A 171 2.77 -13.43 -0.05
C THR A 171 3.19 -12.10 -0.68
N GLU A 172 2.32 -11.52 -1.51
CA GLU A 172 2.55 -10.33 -2.31
C GLU A 172 2.05 -9.03 -1.61
N ILE A 173 2.09 -8.99 -0.27
CA ILE A 173 1.84 -7.74 0.48
C ILE A 173 2.86 -6.66 0.12
N SER A 174 2.37 -5.43 0.00
CA SER A 174 3.12 -4.26 -0.50
C SER A 174 4.34 -3.91 0.32
N LEU A 175 4.35 -4.26 1.58
CA LEU A 175 5.50 -4.20 2.48
C LEU A 175 5.42 -5.41 3.41
N LYS A 176 6.57 -6.03 3.71
CA LYS A 176 6.62 -7.13 4.68
C LYS A 176 6.22 -6.61 6.06
N CYS A 177 5.24 -7.26 6.67
CA CYS A 177 4.79 -6.97 8.02
C CYS A 177 4.39 -8.25 8.74
N ASN A 178 4.19 -8.16 10.05
CA ASN A 178 3.53 -9.19 10.83
C ASN A 178 2.02 -8.84 10.94
N PRO A 179 1.11 -9.65 10.36
CA PRO A 179 -0.33 -9.37 10.38
C PRO A 179 -0.94 -9.25 11.78
N ALA A 180 -0.32 -9.87 12.79
CA ALA A 180 -0.78 -9.80 14.17
C ALA A 180 -0.69 -8.38 14.77
N ASP A 181 0.16 -7.51 14.19
CA ASP A 181 0.33 -6.12 14.63
C ASP A 181 -0.75 -5.18 14.06
N ALA A 182 -1.60 -5.68 13.15
CA ALA A 182 -2.68 -4.89 12.57
C ALA A 182 -3.86 -4.78 13.54
N THR A 183 -4.37 -3.56 13.72
CA THR A 183 -5.57 -3.29 14.52
C THR A 183 -6.86 -3.33 13.69
N ARG A 184 -6.73 -3.23 12.36
CA ARG A 184 -7.85 -3.26 11.41
C ARG A 184 -7.45 -4.04 10.17
N ALA A 185 -8.38 -4.83 9.66
CA ALA A 185 -8.20 -5.56 8.42
C ALA A 185 -9.45 -5.42 7.55
N LEU A 186 -9.25 -5.40 6.24
CA LEU A 186 -10.31 -5.44 5.26
C LEU A 186 -9.91 -6.42 4.17
N TYR A 187 -10.84 -7.23 3.70
CA TYR A 187 -10.62 -7.99 2.47
C TYR A 187 -11.77 -7.79 1.47
N LEU A 188 -11.43 -7.82 0.19
CA LEU A 188 -12.36 -7.74 -0.93
C LEU A 188 -12.16 -8.97 -1.81
N ILE A 189 -13.26 -9.64 -2.14
CA ILE A 189 -13.26 -10.74 -3.11
C ILE A 189 -13.88 -10.24 -4.40
N THR A 190 -13.12 -10.29 -5.50
CA THR A 190 -13.62 -9.99 -6.84
C THR A 190 -13.68 -11.28 -7.66
N ALA A 191 -14.87 -11.69 -8.09
CA ALA A 191 -15.03 -12.88 -8.94
C ALA A 191 -16.40 -12.86 -9.66
N PRO A 192 -16.61 -13.70 -10.68
CA PRO A 192 -17.94 -13.90 -11.23
C PRO A 192 -18.93 -14.32 -10.12
N ALA A 193 -20.13 -13.72 -10.09
CA ALA A 193 -21.14 -13.96 -9.05
C ALA A 193 -21.41 -15.46 -8.73
N LYS A 194 -21.27 -16.33 -9.73
CA LYS A 194 -21.46 -17.79 -9.58
C LYS A 194 -20.38 -18.49 -8.75
N GLU A 195 -19.18 -17.91 -8.63
CA GLU A 195 -18.03 -18.46 -7.89
C GLU A 195 -17.93 -17.87 -6.48
N MET A 196 -18.80 -16.90 -6.14
CA MET A 196 -18.80 -16.22 -4.85
C MET A 196 -19.82 -16.90 -3.95
N ASN A 197 -19.32 -17.79 -3.09
CA ASN A 197 -20.13 -18.53 -2.13
C ASN A 197 -19.82 -18.09 -0.69
N MET A 198 -20.78 -18.31 0.22
CA MET A 198 -20.64 -17.91 1.62
C MET A 198 -19.55 -18.69 2.37
N ASP A 199 -19.29 -19.93 1.94
CA ASP A 199 -18.27 -20.79 2.53
C ASP A 199 -16.87 -20.16 2.33
N LEU A 200 -16.58 -19.68 1.11
CA LEU A 200 -15.36 -18.96 0.76
C LEU A 200 -15.17 -17.68 1.59
N ILE A 201 -16.22 -16.86 1.70
CA ILE A 201 -16.18 -15.61 2.50
C ILE A 201 -15.84 -15.94 3.96
N LYS A 202 -16.47 -16.99 4.50
CA LYS A 202 -16.22 -17.43 5.87
C LYS A 202 -14.79 -17.92 6.05
N ASP A 203 -14.29 -18.77 5.14
CA ASP A 203 -12.96 -19.36 5.25
C ASP A 203 -11.85 -18.29 5.17
N ILE A 204 -11.97 -17.32 4.25
CA ILE A 204 -11.03 -16.17 4.18
C ILE A 204 -11.13 -15.34 5.47
N GLY A 205 -12.34 -15.08 5.96
CA GLY A 205 -12.54 -14.34 7.21
C GLY A 205 -11.96 -15.05 8.44
N ASP A 206 -12.11 -16.37 8.53
CA ASP A 206 -11.56 -17.19 9.61
C ASP A 206 -10.04 -17.27 9.53
N TYR A 207 -9.48 -17.39 8.33
CA TYR A 207 -8.03 -17.31 8.12
C TYR A 207 -7.48 -15.96 8.59
N LEU A 208 -8.06 -14.83 8.15
CA LEU A 208 -7.60 -13.50 8.56
C LEU A 208 -7.74 -13.29 10.07
N ARG A 209 -8.82 -13.78 10.70
CA ARG A 209 -8.94 -13.79 12.18
C ARG A 209 -7.83 -14.58 12.86
N SER A 210 -7.35 -15.66 12.26
CA SER A 210 -6.30 -16.49 12.84
C SER A 210 -4.94 -15.80 12.84
N ILE A 211 -4.61 -15.05 11.77
CA ILE A 211 -3.30 -14.40 11.62
C ILE A 211 -3.27 -12.96 12.17
N ALA A 212 -4.42 -12.29 12.23
CA ALA A 212 -4.60 -10.94 12.74
C ALA A 212 -5.68 -10.92 13.83
N PRO A 213 -5.45 -11.60 14.98
CA PRO A 213 -6.49 -11.80 16.01
C PRO A 213 -6.91 -10.50 16.71
N ALA A 214 -6.05 -9.48 16.72
CA ALA A 214 -6.34 -8.16 17.28
C ALA A 214 -7.10 -7.25 16.30
N ALA A 215 -7.22 -7.64 15.03
CA ALA A 215 -7.77 -6.79 14.00
C ALA A 215 -9.31 -6.82 13.98
N THR A 216 -9.93 -5.66 13.91
CA THR A 216 -11.34 -5.58 13.49
C THR A 216 -11.43 -5.84 12.00
N ILE A 217 -12.09 -6.93 11.61
CA ILE A 217 -12.14 -7.38 10.22
C ILE A 217 -13.42 -6.91 9.54
N ARG A 218 -13.26 -6.17 8.44
CA ARG A 218 -14.31 -5.85 7.47
C ARG A 218 -14.11 -6.66 6.21
N ASN A 219 -15.20 -6.81 5.46
CA ASN A 219 -15.18 -7.55 4.23
C ASN A 219 -16.20 -6.99 3.27
N GLY A 220 -15.92 -7.13 1.98
CA GLY A 220 -16.92 -6.96 0.95
C GLY A 220 -16.65 -7.87 -0.22
N ASP A 221 -17.61 -7.87 -1.13
CA ASP A 221 -17.62 -8.74 -2.27
C ASP A 221 -18.01 -7.92 -3.51
N TYR A 222 -17.22 -8.03 -4.58
CA TYR A 222 -17.44 -7.30 -5.82
C TYR A 222 -17.62 -8.31 -6.96
N PRO A 223 -18.86 -8.69 -7.34
CA PRO A 223 -19.11 -9.75 -8.30
C PRO A 223 -18.81 -9.33 -9.75
N ARG A 224 -17.55 -9.01 -10.02
CA ARG A 224 -16.99 -8.52 -11.26
C ARG A 224 -15.93 -9.48 -11.78
N GLU A 225 -15.43 -9.20 -12.97
CA GLU A 225 -14.44 -10.00 -13.69
C GLU A 225 -14.98 -11.27 -14.36
N LYS A 226 -14.22 -11.75 -15.35
CA LYS A 226 -14.50 -12.98 -16.10
C LYS A 226 -13.28 -13.88 -16.05
N GLY A 227 -13.42 -15.06 -15.47
CA GLY A 227 -12.37 -16.09 -15.54
C GLY A 227 -11.23 -15.92 -14.53
N VAL A 228 -11.35 -15.01 -13.56
CA VAL A 228 -10.39 -14.84 -12.46
C VAL A 228 -11.15 -14.61 -11.15
N LEU A 229 -10.58 -15.12 -10.06
CA LEU A 229 -10.96 -14.80 -8.69
C LEU A 229 -9.79 -14.03 -8.08
N GLU A 230 -10.06 -12.85 -7.54
CA GLU A 230 -9.06 -11.96 -6.97
C GLU A 230 -9.39 -11.70 -5.51
N VAL A 231 -8.36 -11.65 -4.67
CA VAL A 231 -8.46 -11.34 -3.25
C VAL A 231 -7.54 -10.14 -2.98
N THR A 232 -8.14 -9.04 -2.53
CA THR A 232 -7.41 -7.87 -2.03
C THR A 232 -7.50 -7.86 -0.51
N ILE A 233 -6.39 -7.64 0.18
CA ILE A 233 -6.31 -7.57 1.63
C ILE A 233 -5.67 -6.26 2.02
N VAL A 234 -6.24 -5.57 3.00
CA VAL A 234 -5.68 -4.36 3.60
C VAL A 234 -5.46 -4.65 5.08
N LEU A 235 -4.22 -4.50 5.53
CA LEU A 235 -3.86 -4.57 6.96
C LEU A 235 -3.45 -3.17 7.39
N SER A 236 -4.13 -2.62 8.39
CA SER A 236 -4.04 -1.20 8.74
C SER A 236 -3.93 -1.01 10.25
N GLY A 237 -3.41 0.15 10.63
CA GLY A 237 -3.07 0.48 12.01
C GLY A 237 -2.02 -0.48 12.58
N LEU A 238 -0.98 -0.77 11.80
CA LEU A 238 0.16 -1.59 12.24
C LEU A 238 0.88 -0.88 13.39
N SER A 239 0.97 -1.54 14.55
CA SER A 239 1.69 -1.01 15.72
C SER A 239 3.21 -1.09 15.58
N ASP A 240 3.69 -2.04 14.79
CA ASP A 240 5.11 -2.26 14.54
C ASP A 240 5.37 -2.54 13.07
N VAL A 241 6.40 -1.88 12.52
CA VAL A 241 6.81 -2.02 11.11
C VAL A 241 8.32 -2.08 11.08
N ASP A 242 8.87 -3.28 10.87
CA ASP A 242 10.33 -3.54 10.90
C ASP A 242 11.12 -2.57 10.02
N LYS A 243 10.67 -2.37 8.77
CA LYS A 243 11.34 -1.49 7.80
C LYS A 243 11.36 -0.02 8.26
N LEU A 244 10.32 0.43 8.94
CA LEU A 244 10.25 1.78 9.51
C LEU A 244 11.25 1.95 10.65
N ARG A 245 11.32 0.95 11.54
CA ARG A 245 12.30 0.91 12.63
C ARG A 245 13.72 0.90 12.10
N GLU A 246 13.99 0.16 11.03
CA GLU A 246 15.29 0.12 10.37
C GLU A 246 15.70 1.52 9.88
N TYR A 247 14.83 2.23 9.17
CA TYR A 247 15.12 3.59 8.69
C TYR A 247 15.35 4.57 9.84
N TYR A 248 14.50 4.54 10.87
CA TYR A 248 14.65 5.44 12.03
C TYR A 248 15.89 5.13 12.87
N GLY A 249 16.26 3.85 13.00
CA GLY A 249 17.49 3.44 13.67
C GLY A 249 18.72 3.94 12.93
N ARG A 250 18.84 3.61 11.63
CA ARG A 250 19.99 3.99 10.80
C ARG A 250 20.15 5.51 10.69
N ILE A 251 19.06 6.27 10.63
CA ILE A 251 19.18 7.73 10.51
C ILE A 251 19.61 8.41 11.81
N THR A 252 19.25 7.86 12.97
CA THR A 252 19.63 8.44 14.27
C THR A 252 21.15 8.50 14.43
N GLU A 253 21.87 7.56 13.83
CA GLU A 253 23.33 7.52 13.80
C GLU A 253 23.94 8.56 12.84
N LEU A 254 23.21 8.91 11.77
CA LEU A 254 23.69 9.79 10.70
C LEU A 254 23.31 11.27 10.88
N ILE A 255 22.28 11.59 11.68
CA ILE A 255 21.81 12.97 11.90
C ILE A 255 22.96 13.93 12.30
N PRO A 256 23.83 13.60 13.27
CA PRO A 256 24.90 14.51 13.69
C PRO A 256 25.87 14.84 12.55
N GLU A 257 26.17 13.87 11.68
CA GLU A 257 27.04 14.10 10.53
C GLU A 257 26.38 15.01 9.49
N PHE A 258 25.09 14.82 9.23
CA PHE A 258 24.34 15.67 8.32
C PHE A 258 24.26 17.12 8.82
N GLU A 259 23.93 17.32 10.09
CA GLU A 259 23.88 18.65 10.70
C GLU A 259 25.24 19.35 10.66
N ARG A 260 26.32 18.62 10.97
CA ARG A 260 27.67 19.17 10.89
C ARG A 260 28.05 19.56 9.45
N ARG A 261 27.81 18.69 8.47
CA ARG A 261 28.09 19.01 7.05
C ARG A 261 27.28 20.22 6.59
N GLN A 262 26.02 20.34 7.02
CA GLN A 262 25.17 21.47 6.68
C GLN A 262 25.67 22.79 7.28
N GLN A 263 26.08 22.78 8.56
CA GLN A 263 26.69 23.93 9.22
C GLN A 263 28.02 24.33 8.56
N GLU A 264 28.85 23.37 8.19
CA GLU A 264 30.10 23.63 7.45
C GLU A 264 29.79 24.30 6.09
N ILE A 265 28.79 23.82 5.34
CA ILE A 265 28.38 24.43 4.07
C ILE A 265 27.84 25.85 4.30
N GLU A 266 26.97 26.07 5.27
CA GLU A 266 26.44 27.41 5.58
C GLU A 266 27.57 28.37 5.98
N SER A 267 28.53 27.92 6.79
CA SER A 267 29.66 28.75 7.18
C SER A 267 30.54 29.15 5.98
N ARG A 268 30.76 28.23 5.03
CA ARG A 268 31.50 28.52 3.79
C ARG A 268 30.73 29.46 2.88
N LEU A 269 29.41 29.29 2.75
CA LEU A 269 28.56 30.20 1.99
C LEU A 269 28.58 31.61 2.57
N ARG A 270 28.48 31.74 3.90
CA ARG A 270 28.61 33.03 4.57
C ARG A 270 29.98 33.66 4.33
N ALA A 271 31.07 32.88 4.36
CA ALA A 271 32.40 33.39 4.06
C ALA A 271 32.52 33.90 2.61
N LEU A 272 31.93 33.19 1.65
CA LEU A 272 31.87 33.62 0.25
C LEU A 272 31.04 34.89 0.06
N ASP A 273 29.89 34.99 0.74
CA ASP A 273 29.07 36.19 0.72
C ASP A 273 29.82 37.40 1.30
N GLU A 274 30.57 37.21 2.38
CA GLU A 274 31.44 38.25 2.97
C GLU A 274 32.54 38.70 2.00
N GLU A 275 33.22 37.77 1.31
CA GLU A 275 34.23 38.09 0.28
C GLU A 275 33.62 38.82 -0.93
N GLY A 276 32.36 38.55 -1.25
CA GLY A 276 31.62 39.17 -2.35
C GLY A 276 31.00 40.54 -2.02
N LYS A 277 31.03 41.00 -0.76
CA LYS A 277 30.35 42.26 -0.35
C LYS A 277 30.83 43.51 -1.06
N ASP A 278 32.10 43.53 -1.47
CA ASP A 278 32.70 44.68 -2.17
C ASP A 278 32.47 44.64 -3.68
N ILE A 279 31.83 43.58 -4.19
CA ILE A 279 31.48 43.45 -5.60
C ILE A 279 30.09 44.06 -5.80
N PRO A 280 29.94 45.11 -6.61
CA PRO A 280 28.64 45.71 -6.87
C PRO A 280 27.70 44.71 -7.55
N SER A 281 26.51 44.54 -6.98
CA SER A 281 25.44 43.71 -7.53
C SER A 281 24.84 44.36 -8.79
N LEU A 282 24.50 43.53 -9.78
CA LEU A 282 23.72 43.92 -10.96
C LEU A 282 22.20 43.96 -10.68
N LEU A 283 21.79 43.50 -9.49
CA LEU A 283 20.44 43.54 -8.94
C LEU A 283 20.37 44.49 -7.75
#